data_AF-A0A381I4Y3-F1
#
_entry.id   AF-A0A381I4Y3-F1
#
_cell.length_a   1.000
_cell.length_b   1.000
_cell.length_c   1.000
_cell.angle_alpha   90.00
_cell.angle_beta   90.00
_cell.angle_gamma   90.00
#
_symmetry.space_group_name_H-M   'P 1'
#
loop_
_entity.id
_entity.type
_entity.pdbx_description
1 polymer ?
#
loop_
_entity_poly.entity_id
_entity_poly.type
_entity_poly.pdbx_seq_one_letter_code
_entity_poly.pdbx_strand_id
1 'polypeptide(L)'
;MVYYEEIPKLNDERVFAIEFLPGQYDQRGDWAAQCVQIVNQGIRPAINTAKVYILSGKITDEEFSKIKDYCINPVDSREASLEKPETLKMETEIPTTVEVLDGFIDLDEKGLRTFVSEKGLAMTLGDLQHVQKYFKDTEKRNPTITEIKVLDTYWSDHCRHTTFMTEIENVKIEDGKFNDIVKEAYQMYLNSRDNVYVNRHKDICLMDIATVAVKELKKNGKLNDLDESEEINACSINVDVEVDGKMEKYLVMFKNETHNHPTEIEPFGGAATCLGGAIRDHYQEEVMFIKQCVLQEVLTQERL
;
A
#
# COMPACT_ATOMS: atom_id res chain seq x y z
N MET A 1 -38.39 -14.14 7.27
CA MET A 1 -37.56 -13.45 6.26
C MET A 1 -38.50 -12.90 5.22
N VAL A 2 -38.51 -11.59 5.01
CA VAL A 2 -39.21 -11.00 3.85
C VAL A 2 -38.22 -11.13 2.69
N TYR A 3 -38.51 -12.01 1.74
CA TYR A 3 -37.73 -12.18 0.52
C TYR A 3 -38.61 -11.71 -0.64
N TYR A 4 -38.14 -10.70 -1.36
CA TYR A 4 -38.75 -10.25 -2.59
C TYR A 4 -37.99 -10.90 -3.74
N GLU A 5 -38.64 -11.80 -4.47
CA GLU A 5 -38.07 -12.44 -5.66
C GLU A 5 -38.09 -11.54 -6.88
N GLU A 6 -39.03 -10.59 -6.91
CA GLU A 6 -39.27 -9.74 -8.05
C GLU A 6 -39.01 -8.28 -7.68
N ILE A 7 -38.37 -7.57 -8.59
CA ILE A 7 -38.31 -6.11 -8.57
C ILE A 7 -39.77 -5.61 -8.69
N PRO A 8 -40.19 -4.58 -7.91
CA PRO A 8 -41.52 -4.00 -8.05
C PRO A 8 -41.84 -3.69 -9.50
N LYS A 9 -43.11 -3.90 -9.92
CA LYS A 9 -43.54 -3.64 -11.29
C LYS A 9 -43.17 -2.23 -11.70
N LEU A 10 -42.28 -2.14 -12.68
CA LEU A 10 -41.86 -0.90 -13.31
C LEU A 10 -42.88 -0.56 -14.41
N ASN A 11 -43.40 0.66 -14.39
CA ASN A 11 -44.24 1.18 -15.46
C ASN A 11 -43.34 1.94 -16.46
N ASP A 12 -43.09 3.22 -16.17
CA ASP A 12 -42.28 4.12 -17.00
C ASP A 12 -40.87 4.31 -16.41
N GLU A 13 -40.51 3.56 -15.36
CA GLU A 13 -39.21 3.66 -14.72
C GLU A 13 -38.11 2.93 -15.51
N ARG A 14 -36.90 3.51 -15.50
CA ARG A 14 -35.70 2.85 -16.00
C ARG A 14 -34.96 2.19 -14.85
N VAL A 15 -34.41 1.00 -15.09
CA VAL A 15 -33.73 0.21 -14.06
C VAL A 15 -32.34 -0.21 -14.52
N PHE A 16 -31.40 -0.20 -13.59
CA PHE A 16 -30.11 -0.86 -13.73
C PHE A 16 -29.65 -1.32 -12.35
N ALA A 17 -28.72 -2.28 -12.32
CA ALA A 17 -28.13 -2.76 -11.08
C ALA A 17 -26.62 -2.66 -11.13
N ILE A 18 -26.00 -2.51 -9.97
CA ILE A 18 -24.55 -2.40 -9.81
C ILE A 18 -24.09 -3.47 -8.83
N GLU A 19 -23.04 -4.19 -9.19
CA GLU A 19 -22.35 -5.13 -8.33
C GLU A 19 -20.84 -4.87 -8.36
N PHE A 20 -20.13 -5.38 -7.35
CA PHE A 20 -18.68 -5.33 -7.34
C PHE A 20 -18.07 -6.21 -8.45
N LEU A 21 -16.90 -5.82 -8.95
CA LEU A 21 -16.13 -6.64 -9.88
C LEU A 21 -15.77 -8.00 -9.23
N PRO A 22 -15.67 -9.08 -10.02
CA PRO A 22 -15.21 -10.36 -9.49
C PRO A 22 -13.84 -10.23 -8.81
N GLY A 23 -13.74 -10.72 -7.57
CA GLY A 23 -12.53 -10.62 -6.75
C GLY A 23 -12.46 -9.38 -5.83
N GLN A 24 -13.33 -8.39 -6.02
CA GLN A 24 -13.50 -7.30 -5.05
C GLN A 24 -14.24 -7.81 -3.81
N TYR A 25 -13.91 -7.22 -2.66
CA TYR A 25 -14.47 -7.63 -1.38
C TYR A 25 -15.86 -7.02 -1.16
N ASP A 26 -16.92 -7.83 -1.35
CA ASP A 26 -18.29 -7.45 -0.98
C ASP A 26 -18.48 -7.54 0.54
N GLN A 27 -18.17 -6.45 1.25
CA GLN A 27 -18.33 -6.35 2.69
C GLN A 27 -19.78 -6.64 3.15
N ARG A 28 -20.78 -6.22 2.37
CA ARG A 28 -22.19 -6.39 2.74
C ARG A 28 -22.62 -7.85 2.62
N GLY A 29 -22.21 -8.50 1.53
CA GLY A 29 -22.40 -9.93 1.33
C GLY A 29 -21.69 -10.75 2.40
N ASP A 30 -20.44 -10.39 2.70
CA ASP A 30 -19.62 -11.05 3.72
C ASP A 30 -20.27 -10.99 5.11
N TRP A 31 -20.72 -9.80 5.55
CA TRP A 31 -21.40 -9.60 6.83
C TRP A 31 -22.76 -10.30 6.90
N ALA A 32 -23.52 -10.27 5.81
CA ALA A 32 -24.77 -11.02 5.72
C ALA A 32 -24.51 -12.54 5.87
N ALA A 33 -23.46 -13.05 5.21
CA ALA A 33 -23.08 -14.45 5.29
C ALA A 33 -22.64 -14.83 6.70
N GLN A 34 -21.90 -13.97 7.41
CA GLN A 34 -21.53 -14.18 8.81
C GLN A 34 -22.75 -14.18 9.74
N CYS A 35 -23.67 -13.22 9.57
CA CYS A 35 -24.93 -13.21 10.33
C CYS A 35 -25.73 -14.50 10.14
N VAL A 36 -25.84 -14.97 8.89
CA VAL A 36 -26.51 -16.24 8.59
C VAL A 36 -25.75 -17.41 9.18
N GLN A 37 -24.42 -17.41 9.13
CA GLN A 37 -23.58 -18.47 9.71
C GLN A 37 -23.86 -18.68 11.21
N ILE A 38 -24.02 -17.59 11.97
CA ILE A 38 -24.31 -17.66 13.41
C ILE A 38 -25.64 -18.38 13.67
N VAL A 39 -26.67 -18.08 12.89
CA VAL A 39 -27.99 -18.71 13.05
C VAL A 39 -28.10 -20.08 12.37
N ASN A 40 -27.24 -20.36 11.40
CA ASN A 40 -27.23 -21.58 10.58
C ASN A 40 -26.19 -22.60 11.06
N GLN A 41 -26.03 -22.72 12.39
CA GLN A 41 -25.17 -23.72 13.04
C GLN A 41 -23.71 -23.72 12.54
N GLY A 42 -23.17 -22.55 12.20
CA GLY A 42 -21.80 -22.41 11.71
C GLY A 42 -21.63 -22.64 10.20
N ILE A 43 -22.70 -23.00 9.47
CA ILE A 43 -22.66 -23.17 8.01
C ILE A 43 -22.81 -21.81 7.34
N ARG A 44 -21.71 -21.36 6.71
CA ARG A 44 -21.65 -20.08 6.00
C ARG A 44 -22.16 -20.22 4.56
N PRO A 45 -23.24 -19.52 4.17
CA PRO A 45 -23.70 -19.50 2.78
C PRO A 45 -22.85 -18.56 1.91
N ALA A 46 -22.90 -18.73 0.59
CA ALA A 46 -22.46 -17.73 -0.36
C ALA A 46 -23.55 -16.65 -0.50
N ILE A 47 -23.19 -15.39 -0.33
CA ILE A 47 -24.09 -14.24 -0.50
C ILE A 47 -23.35 -13.17 -1.30
N ASN A 48 -23.92 -12.80 -2.45
CA ASN A 48 -23.50 -11.63 -3.22
C ASN A 48 -24.55 -10.54 -3.06
N THR A 49 -24.13 -9.28 -3.13
CA THR A 49 -25.02 -8.14 -3.10
C THR A 49 -24.89 -7.31 -4.37
N ALA A 50 -26.05 -6.80 -4.80
CA ALA A 50 -26.14 -5.82 -5.87
C ALA A 50 -27.06 -4.68 -5.41
N LYS A 51 -26.83 -3.48 -5.94
CA LYS A 51 -27.64 -2.31 -5.69
C LYS A 51 -28.47 -2.02 -6.94
N VAL A 52 -29.79 -2.12 -6.80
CA VAL A 52 -30.74 -1.83 -7.89
C VAL A 52 -31.16 -0.36 -7.81
N TYR A 53 -31.01 0.35 -8.92
CA TYR A 53 -31.48 1.72 -9.10
C TYR A 53 -32.73 1.72 -9.95
N ILE A 54 -33.80 2.30 -9.43
CA ILE A 54 -35.06 2.51 -10.15
C ILE A 54 -35.22 4.02 -10.32
N LEU A 55 -35.21 4.48 -11.56
CA LEU A 55 -35.27 5.89 -11.92
C LEU A 55 -36.66 6.22 -12.48
N SER A 56 -37.41 7.03 -11.74
CA SER A 56 -38.74 7.46 -12.15
C SER A 56 -38.71 8.78 -12.90
N GLY A 57 -39.62 8.93 -13.88
CA GLY A 57 -39.81 10.14 -14.67
C GLY A 57 -39.39 10.01 -16.14
N LYS A 58 -39.53 11.10 -16.89
CA LYS A 58 -39.14 11.13 -18.31
C LYS A 58 -37.63 11.34 -18.43
N ILE A 59 -36.89 10.24 -18.54
CA ILE A 59 -35.42 10.24 -18.64
C ILE A 59 -35.02 9.79 -20.04
N THR A 60 -34.26 10.62 -20.75
CA THR A 60 -33.73 10.29 -22.07
C THR A 60 -32.67 9.20 -22.00
N ASP A 61 -32.33 8.58 -23.14
CA ASP A 61 -31.22 7.61 -23.22
C ASP A 61 -29.87 8.22 -22.84
N GLU A 62 -29.64 9.48 -23.20
CA GLU A 62 -28.40 10.17 -22.87
C GLU A 62 -28.28 10.45 -21.36
N GLU A 63 -29.36 10.91 -20.72
CA GLU A 63 -29.39 11.12 -19.27
C GLU A 63 -29.25 9.80 -18.51
N PHE A 64 -29.90 8.74 -18.98
CA PHE A 64 -29.78 7.42 -18.38
C PHE A 64 -28.35 6.89 -18.43
N SER A 65 -27.65 7.03 -19.57
CA SER A 65 -26.24 6.66 -19.68
C SER A 65 -25.38 7.48 -18.73
N LYS A 66 -25.57 8.81 -18.67
CA LYS A 66 -24.79 9.67 -17.76
C LYS A 66 -25.00 9.31 -16.29
N ILE A 67 -26.24 9.00 -15.88
CA ILE A 67 -26.53 8.58 -14.51
C ILE A 67 -25.84 7.24 -14.21
N LYS A 68 -25.90 6.30 -15.14
CA LYS A 68 -25.27 4.99 -15.00
C LYS A 68 -23.74 5.09 -14.92
N ASP A 69 -23.12 5.86 -15.81
CA ASP A 69 -21.67 6.11 -15.82
C ASP A 69 -21.20 6.84 -14.55
N TYR A 70 -22.05 7.70 -13.98
CA TYR A 70 -21.77 8.33 -12.68
C TYR A 70 -21.86 7.36 -11.50
N CYS A 71 -22.78 6.39 -11.56
CA CYS A 71 -23.00 5.47 -10.44
C CYS A 71 -22.06 4.24 -10.46
N ILE A 72 -21.58 3.83 -11.63
CA ILE A 72 -20.68 2.69 -11.80
C ILE A 72 -19.25 3.20 -11.80
N ASN A 73 -18.50 2.89 -10.75
CA ASN A 73 -17.06 3.14 -10.72
C ASN A 73 -16.34 1.97 -11.40
N PRO A 74 -15.72 2.15 -12.58
CA PRO A 74 -15.12 1.04 -13.33
C PRO A 74 -13.93 0.39 -12.62
N VAL A 75 -13.38 1.03 -11.57
CA VAL A 75 -12.29 0.47 -10.75
C VAL A 75 -12.79 -0.62 -9.81
N ASP A 76 -14.02 -0.52 -9.29
CA ASP A 76 -14.53 -1.41 -8.24
C ASP A 76 -15.80 -2.18 -8.62
N SER A 77 -16.57 -1.69 -9.59
CA SER A 77 -17.93 -2.15 -9.84
C SER A 77 -18.23 -2.23 -11.33
N ARG A 78 -19.27 -2.99 -11.63
CA ARG A 78 -19.82 -3.17 -12.96
C ARG A 78 -21.34 -3.20 -12.90
N GLU A 79 -21.96 -3.10 -14.06
CA GLU A 79 -23.38 -3.39 -14.18
C GLU A 79 -23.66 -4.86 -13.83
N ALA A 80 -24.61 -5.07 -12.92
CA ALA A 80 -25.08 -6.38 -12.55
C ALA A 80 -26.22 -6.82 -13.48
N SER A 81 -26.30 -8.13 -13.74
CA SER A 81 -27.48 -8.69 -14.41
C SER A 81 -28.70 -8.57 -13.51
N LEU A 82 -29.85 -8.23 -14.11
CA LEU A 82 -31.16 -8.29 -13.43
C LEU A 82 -31.75 -9.69 -13.46
N GLU A 83 -31.15 -10.61 -14.23
CA GLU A 83 -31.58 -12.00 -14.29
C GLU A 83 -31.12 -12.76 -13.05
N LYS A 84 -31.96 -13.68 -12.58
CA LYS A 84 -31.64 -14.53 -11.43
C LYS A 84 -30.49 -15.47 -11.81
N PRO A 85 -29.34 -15.43 -11.12
CA PRO A 85 -28.25 -16.35 -11.41
C PRO A 85 -28.63 -17.77 -11.00
N GLU A 86 -28.27 -18.76 -11.82
CA GLU A 86 -28.47 -20.18 -11.49
C GLU A 86 -27.55 -20.62 -10.33
N THR A 87 -26.37 -20.01 -10.22
CA THR A 87 -25.36 -20.30 -9.20
C THR A 87 -24.57 -19.04 -8.84
N LEU A 88 -24.18 -18.93 -7.56
CA LEU A 88 -23.21 -17.93 -7.07
C LEU A 88 -21.78 -18.47 -7.02
N LYS A 89 -21.58 -19.75 -7.34
CA LYS A 89 -20.22 -20.32 -7.39
C LYS A 89 -19.47 -19.74 -8.58
N MET A 90 -18.36 -19.10 -8.30
CA MET A 90 -17.40 -18.74 -9.34
C MET A 90 -16.55 -19.96 -9.67
N GLU A 91 -16.54 -20.36 -10.94
CA GLU A 91 -15.55 -21.30 -11.44
C GLU A 91 -14.23 -20.55 -11.63
N THR A 92 -13.21 -20.95 -10.87
CA THR A 92 -11.85 -20.43 -11.02
C THR A 92 -10.94 -21.56 -11.43
N GLU A 93 -10.10 -21.31 -12.44
CA GLU A 93 -9.01 -22.22 -12.76
C GLU A 93 -7.91 -22.04 -11.73
N ILE A 94 -7.68 -23.07 -10.90
CA ILE A 94 -6.58 -23.07 -9.95
C ILE A 94 -5.29 -23.38 -10.72
N PRO A 95 -4.31 -22.45 -10.77
CA PRO A 95 -3.05 -22.74 -11.43
C PRO A 95 -2.31 -23.86 -10.68
N THR A 96 -1.92 -24.92 -11.38
CA THR A 96 -1.22 -26.07 -10.77
C THR A 96 0.30 -26.01 -10.92
N THR A 97 0.81 -25.08 -11.73
CA THR A 97 2.23 -24.93 -12.03
C THR A 97 2.63 -23.47 -12.10
N VAL A 98 3.89 -23.17 -11.76
CA VAL A 98 4.48 -21.84 -11.90
C VAL A 98 5.36 -21.80 -13.16
N GLU A 99 5.23 -20.75 -13.96
CA GLU A 99 6.05 -20.52 -15.15
C GLU A 99 7.53 -20.40 -14.77
N VAL A 100 8.37 -21.22 -15.42
CA VAL A 100 9.83 -21.06 -15.42
C VAL A 100 10.21 -20.19 -16.61
N LEU A 101 11.05 -19.18 -16.38
CA LEU A 101 11.43 -18.19 -17.38
C LEU A 101 12.59 -18.73 -18.23
N ASP A 102 12.30 -19.67 -19.11
CA ASP A 102 13.31 -20.34 -19.93
C ASP A 102 14.11 -19.35 -20.78
N GLY A 103 15.44 -19.47 -20.71
CA GLY A 103 16.39 -18.61 -21.42
C GLY A 103 16.68 -17.28 -20.74
N PHE A 104 16.06 -16.96 -19.59
CA PHE A 104 16.30 -15.72 -18.85
C PHE A 104 17.79 -15.49 -18.54
N ILE A 105 18.52 -16.52 -18.10
CA ILE A 105 19.94 -16.41 -17.72
C ILE A 105 20.87 -16.16 -18.93
N ASP A 106 20.36 -16.31 -20.15
CA ASP A 106 21.12 -16.14 -21.40
C ASP A 106 20.68 -14.91 -22.21
N LEU A 107 19.70 -14.14 -21.72
CA LEU A 107 19.32 -12.88 -22.33
C LEU A 107 20.50 -11.90 -22.37
N ASP A 108 20.66 -11.23 -23.51
CA ASP A 108 21.57 -10.09 -23.62
C ASP A 108 20.92 -8.82 -23.03
N GLU A 109 21.66 -7.72 -23.00
CA GLU A 109 21.15 -6.46 -22.43
C GLU A 109 19.86 -6.00 -23.11
N LYS A 110 19.73 -6.20 -24.42
CA LYS A 110 18.53 -5.83 -25.17
C LYS A 110 17.35 -6.71 -24.75
N GLY A 111 17.55 -8.02 -24.63
CA GLY A 111 16.57 -8.97 -24.16
C GLY A 111 16.08 -8.66 -22.75
N LEU A 112 16.99 -8.27 -21.84
CA LEU A 112 16.64 -7.85 -20.49
C LEU A 112 15.79 -6.56 -20.48
N ARG A 113 16.13 -5.57 -21.32
CA ARG A 113 15.32 -4.34 -21.45
C ARG A 113 13.90 -4.65 -21.94
N THR A 114 13.77 -5.52 -22.94
CA THR A 114 12.46 -5.99 -23.42
C THR A 114 11.72 -6.71 -22.30
N PHE A 115 12.39 -7.58 -21.56
CA PHE A 115 11.78 -8.32 -20.45
C PHE A 115 11.22 -7.40 -19.36
N VAL A 116 11.96 -6.35 -18.95
CA VAL A 116 11.48 -5.33 -18.00
C VAL A 116 10.19 -4.69 -18.49
N SER A 117 10.17 -4.26 -19.76
CA SER A 117 9.01 -3.58 -20.34
C SER A 117 7.80 -4.51 -20.49
N GLU A 118 7.99 -5.74 -20.96
CA GLU A 118 6.90 -6.69 -21.20
C GLU A 118 6.27 -7.19 -19.91
N LYS A 119 7.08 -7.42 -18.87
CA LYS A 119 6.60 -7.90 -17.57
C LYS A 119 6.21 -6.76 -16.62
N GLY A 120 6.39 -5.50 -17.03
CA GLY A 120 6.05 -4.30 -16.26
C GLY A 120 6.77 -4.24 -14.91
N LEU A 121 8.08 -4.51 -14.90
CA LEU A 121 8.88 -4.55 -13.67
C LEU A 121 9.25 -3.15 -13.19
N ALA A 122 9.23 -2.95 -11.87
CA ALA A 122 9.69 -1.72 -11.21
C ALA A 122 11.22 -1.67 -11.05
N MET A 123 11.89 -2.83 -11.04
CA MET A 123 13.35 -2.93 -10.97
C MET A 123 14.06 -2.22 -12.12
N THR A 124 15.23 -1.66 -11.83
CA THR A 124 16.09 -1.12 -12.88
C THR A 124 16.73 -2.24 -13.71
N LEU A 125 17.26 -1.89 -14.89
CA LEU A 125 18.03 -2.84 -15.68
C LEU A 125 19.25 -3.40 -14.91
N GLY A 126 19.90 -2.57 -14.10
CA GLY A 126 21.04 -2.99 -13.29
C GLY A 126 20.66 -4.01 -12.21
N ASP A 127 19.50 -3.82 -11.57
CA ASP A 127 18.94 -4.79 -10.62
C ASP A 127 18.66 -6.12 -11.32
N LEU A 128 18.00 -6.07 -12.49
CA LEU A 128 17.67 -7.29 -13.23
C LEU A 128 18.93 -8.02 -13.74
N GLN A 129 19.96 -7.29 -14.17
CA GLN A 129 21.27 -7.87 -14.52
C GLN A 129 21.93 -8.55 -13.33
N HIS A 130 21.83 -7.96 -12.13
CA HIS A 130 22.33 -8.58 -10.90
C HIS A 130 21.58 -9.89 -10.60
N VAL A 131 20.26 -9.88 -10.70
CA VAL A 131 19.41 -11.06 -10.53
C VAL A 131 19.75 -12.13 -11.57
N GLN A 132 19.88 -11.76 -12.84
CA GLN A 132 20.29 -12.65 -13.93
C GLN A 132 21.63 -13.32 -13.62
N LYS A 133 22.62 -12.54 -13.19
CA LYS A 133 23.93 -13.05 -12.80
C LYS A 133 23.84 -14.04 -11.64
N TYR A 134 23.04 -13.75 -10.61
CA TYR A 134 22.83 -14.66 -9.48
C TYR A 134 22.27 -16.01 -9.94
N PHE A 135 21.20 -16.00 -10.75
CA PHE A 135 20.58 -17.22 -11.27
C PHE A 135 21.50 -17.98 -12.24
N LYS A 136 22.31 -17.27 -13.04
CA LYS A 136 23.28 -17.87 -13.96
C LYS A 136 24.45 -18.53 -13.23
N ASP A 137 25.11 -17.79 -12.34
CA ASP A 137 26.41 -18.16 -11.78
C ASP A 137 26.28 -19.00 -10.48
N THR A 138 25.26 -18.70 -9.66
CA THR A 138 25.06 -19.30 -8.34
C THR A 138 24.05 -20.44 -8.38
N GLU A 139 22.80 -20.13 -8.73
CA GLU A 139 21.72 -21.12 -8.74
C GLU A 139 21.82 -22.10 -9.92
N LYS A 140 22.45 -21.65 -11.02
CA LYS A 140 22.65 -22.42 -12.26
C LYS A 140 21.34 -22.93 -12.87
N ARG A 141 20.29 -22.12 -12.81
CA ARG A 141 18.96 -22.41 -13.37
C ARG A 141 18.24 -21.13 -13.76
N ASN A 142 17.21 -21.25 -14.60
CA ASN A 142 16.29 -20.15 -14.82
C ASN A 142 15.38 -19.93 -13.58
N PRO A 143 15.04 -18.67 -13.26
CA PRO A 143 14.09 -18.35 -12.22
C PRO A 143 12.66 -18.65 -12.65
N THR A 144 11.79 -18.84 -11.67
CA THR A 144 10.34 -18.79 -11.86
C THR A 144 9.86 -17.34 -11.93
N ILE A 145 8.69 -17.12 -12.54
CA ILE A 145 8.06 -15.80 -12.55
C ILE A 145 7.78 -15.29 -11.13
N THR A 146 7.45 -16.18 -10.19
CA THR A 146 7.22 -15.82 -8.79
C THR A 146 8.47 -15.27 -8.13
N GLU A 147 9.63 -15.89 -8.33
CA GLU A 147 10.91 -15.40 -7.80
C GLU A 147 11.23 -14.00 -8.32
N ILE A 148 11.03 -13.75 -9.63
CA ILE A 148 11.23 -12.43 -10.22
C ILE A 148 10.24 -11.41 -9.64
N LYS A 149 8.95 -11.75 -9.50
CA LYS A 149 7.94 -10.81 -8.99
C LYS A 149 8.12 -10.49 -7.50
N VAL A 150 8.59 -11.45 -6.71
CA VAL A 150 8.99 -11.23 -5.32
C VAL A 150 10.13 -10.22 -5.27
N LEU A 151 11.22 -10.47 -6.00
CA LEU A 151 12.36 -9.55 -6.05
C LEU A 151 11.95 -8.16 -6.55
N ASP A 152 11.13 -8.10 -7.60
CA ASP A 152 10.61 -6.85 -8.17
C ASP A 152 9.88 -5.99 -7.14
N THR A 153 9.03 -6.63 -6.33
CA THR A 153 8.26 -5.96 -5.29
C THR A 153 9.18 -5.44 -4.18
N TYR A 154 10.03 -6.31 -3.61
CA TYR A 154 10.88 -5.95 -2.48
C TYR A 154 12.02 -4.99 -2.85
N TRP A 155 12.45 -4.97 -4.11
CA TRP A 155 13.52 -4.09 -4.58
C TRP A 155 13.00 -2.81 -5.23
N SER A 156 11.68 -2.64 -5.29
CA SER A 156 11.06 -1.37 -5.63
C SER A 156 11.50 -0.26 -4.67
N ASP A 157 11.48 0.99 -5.14
CA ASP A 157 11.86 2.13 -4.31
C ASP A 157 10.96 2.29 -3.07
N HIS A 158 9.69 1.90 -3.19
CA HIS A 158 8.73 1.93 -2.09
C HIS A 158 9.16 1.04 -0.91
N CYS A 159 9.70 -0.15 -1.18
CA CYS A 159 10.14 -1.08 -0.15
C CYS A 159 11.59 -0.86 0.29
N ARG A 160 12.49 -0.53 -0.65
CA ARG A 160 13.93 -0.42 -0.39
C ARG A 160 14.36 0.98 0.03
N HIS A 161 13.54 2.00 -0.20
CA HIS A 161 13.84 3.41 0.05
C HIS A 161 15.16 3.86 -0.61
N THR A 162 15.42 3.40 -1.83
CA THR A 162 16.67 3.67 -2.56
C THR A 162 16.88 5.17 -2.75
N THR A 163 15.83 5.92 -3.09
CA THR A 163 15.85 7.39 -3.21
C THR A 163 16.31 8.03 -1.91
N PHE A 164 15.80 7.57 -0.77
CA PHE A 164 16.18 8.13 0.54
C PHE A 164 17.59 7.78 0.98
N MET A 165 18.13 6.69 0.45
CA MET A 165 19.49 6.22 0.72
C MET A 165 20.52 6.76 -0.27
N THR A 166 20.09 7.42 -1.33
CA THR A 166 20.97 8.00 -2.35
C THR A 166 21.83 9.11 -1.74
N GLU A 167 23.12 9.08 -2.03
CA GLU A 167 24.07 10.10 -1.59
C GLU A 167 23.78 11.45 -2.25
N ILE A 168 23.75 12.50 -1.44
CA ILE A 168 23.63 13.88 -1.86
C ILE A 168 25.04 14.48 -1.85
N GLU A 169 25.61 14.65 -3.04
CA GLU A 169 26.96 15.22 -3.20
C GLU A 169 26.99 16.73 -3.02
N ASN A 170 25.91 17.43 -3.41
CA ASN A 170 25.85 18.89 -3.42
C ASN A 170 24.49 19.39 -2.93
N VAL A 171 24.50 20.36 -2.01
CA VAL A 171 23.30 21.04 -1.52
C VAL A 171 23.40 22.53 -1.81
N LYS A 172 22.43 23.07 -2.54
CA LYS A 172 22.29 24.50 -2.82
C LYS A 172 20.89 24.95 -2.40
N ILE A 173 20.83 25.89 -1.46
CA ILE A 173 19.56 26.47 -1.00
C ILE A 173 19.38 27.80 -1.73
N GLU A 174 18.36 27.87 -2.58
CA GLU A 174 18.04 29.08 -3.35
C GLU A 174 17.39 30.16 -2.49
N ASP A 175 17.49 31.40 -2.95
CA ASP A 175 16.89 32.53 -2.25
C ASP A 175 15.37 32.58 -2.47
N GLY A 176 14.64 32.82 -1.40
CA GLY A 176 13.18 32.77 -1.39
C GLY A 176 12.63 33.16 -0.02
N LYS A 177 11.31 33.22 0.09
CA LYS A 177 10.62 33.71 1.31
C LYS A 177 11.01 32.98 2.60
N PHE A 178 11.43 31.72 2.50
CA PHE A 178 11.77 30.85 3.64
C PHE A 178 13.24 30.39 3.64
N ASN A 179 14.11 31.00 2.83
CA ASN A 179 15.51 30.56 2.66
C ASN A 179 16.30 30.56 3.97
N ASP A 180 16.15 31.58 4.81
CA ASP A 180 16.92 31.72 6.06
C ASP A 180 16.60 30.59 7.04
N ILE A 181 15.31 30.24 7.17
CA ILE A 181 14.86 29.14 8.04
C ILE A 181 15.39 27.80 7.53
N VAL A 182 15.39 27.57 6.21
CA VAL A 182 15.92 26.34 5.62
C VAL A 182 17.44 26.24 5.80
N LYS A 183 18.17 27.34 5.63
CA LYS A 183 19.63 27.42 5.87
C LYS A 183 19.96 27.12 7.33
N GLU A 184 19.20 27.69 8.27
CA GLU A 184 19.35 27.43 9.69
C GLU A 184 19.10 25.96 10.03
N ALA A 185 17.99 25.39 9.56
CA ALA A 185 17.65 23.98 9.79
C ALA A 185 18.70 23.03 9.20
N TYR A 186 19.22 23.33 8.00
CA TYR A 186 20.28 22.54 7.39
C TYR A 186 21.59 22.62 8.19
N GLN A 187 21.96 23.81 8.70
CA GLN A 187 23.13 23.95 9.55
C GLN A 187 22.96 23.22 10.88
N MET A 188 21.77 23.25 11.49
CA MET A 188 21.47 22.45 12.69
C MET A 188 21.69 20.96 12.42
N TYR A 189 21.20 20.46 11.29
CA TYR A 189 21.43 19.09 10.83
C TYR A 189 22.92 18.75 10.72
N LEU A 190 23.73 19.60 10.08
CA LEU A 190 25.18 19.38 9.94
C LEU A 190 25.88 19.33 11.31
N ASN A 191 25.52 20.24 12.22
CA ASN A 191 26.07 20.27 13.57
C ASN A 191 25.73 18.97 14.33
N SER A 192 24.47 18.52 14.27
CA SER A 192 24.04 17.25 14.85
C SER A 192 24.82 16.07 14.28
N ARG A 193 25.11 16.07 12.98
CA ARG A 193 25.91 15.02 12.33
C ARG A 193 27.34 14.97 12.82
N ASP A 194 28.01 16.11 12.90
CA ASP A 194 29.38 16.20 13.42
C ASP A 194 29.45 15.67 14.86
N ASN A 195 28.39 15.94 15.64
CA ASN A 195 28.24 15.43 16.99
C ASN A 195 27.98 13.92 17.04
N VAL A 196 27.18 13.35 16.13
CA VAL A 196 26.81 11.93 16.14
C VAL A 196 27.90 11.05 15.52
N TYR A 197 28.45 11.42 14.38
CA TYR A 197 29.37 10.63 13.56
C TYR A 197 30.84 10.95 13.81
N VAL A 198 31.22 11.12 15.07
CA VAL A 198 32.61 11.40 15.45
C VAL A 198 33.55 10.30 14.94
N ASN A 199 34.56 10.66 14.16
CA ASN A 199 35.54 9.75 13.54
C ASN A 199 34.96 8.68 12.60
N ARG A 200 33.74 8.88 12.08
CA ARG A 200 33.11 7.96 11.13
C ARG A 200 32.61 8.73 9.91
N HIS A 201 32.95 8.24 8.73
CA HIS A 201 32.31 8.73 7.52
C HIS A 201 30.92 8.09 7.35
N LYS A 202 29.95 8.93 7.02
CA LYS A 202 28.60 8.53 6.63
C LYS A 202 28.15 9.46 5.53
N ASP A 203 27.55 8.95 4.47
CA ASP A 203 27.07 9.79 3.38
C ASP A 203 25.92 10.69 3.85
N ILE A 204 25.75 11.85 3.21
CA ILE A 204 24.56 12.69 3.41
C ILE A 204 23.47 12.14 2.50
N CYS A 205 22.34 11.73 3.07
CA CYS A 205 21.17 11.28 2.33
C CYS A 205 19.89 11.67 3.08
N LEU A 206 18.73 11.58 2.43
CA LEU A 206 17.46 11.96 3.06
C LEU A 206 17.14 11.11 4.29
N MET A 207 17.51 9.82 4.27
CA MET A 207 17.38 8.94 5.43
C MET A 207 18.28 9.41 6.58
N ASP A 208 19.44 9.98 6.30
CA ASP A 208 20.27 10.52 7.35
C ASP A 208 19.69 11.80 7.95
N ILE A 209 19.28 12.73 7.09
CA ILE A 209 18.60 13.98 7.47
C ILE A 209 17.40 13.68 8.39
N ALA A 210 16.58 12.69 8.03
CA ALA A 210 15.41 12.29 8.80
C ALA A 210 15.74 11.66 10.16
N THR A 211 16.97 11.16 10.39
CA THR A 211 17.27 10.27 11.52
C THR A 211 18.36 10.76 12.46
N VAL A 212 19.16 11.75 12.07
CA VAL A 212 20.27 12.23 12.89
C VAL A 212 19.80 12.83 14.22
N ALA A 213 18.67 13.54 14.25
CA ALA A 213 18.15 14.16 15.47
C ALA A 213 17.85 13.11 16.55
N VAL A 214 17.22 11.99 16.17
CA VAL A 214 16.94 10.87 17.08
C VAL A 214 18.23 10.22 17.57
N LYS A 215 19.24 10.06 16.69
CA LYS A 215 20.55 9.52 17.06
C LYS A 215 21.29 10.43 18.04
N GLU A 216 21.21 11.75 17.86
CA GLU A 216 21.81 12.73 18.77
C GLU A 216 21.12 12.71 20.14
N LEU A 217 19.79 12.69 20.18
CA LEU A 217 19.03 12.58 21.42
C LEU A 217 19.38 11.28 22.18
N LYS A 218 19.49 10.16 21.46
CA LYS A 218 19.94 8.88 22.04
C LYS A 218 21.35 8.97 22.60
N LYS A 219 22.31 9.54 21.85
CA LYS A 219 23.68 9.75 22.32
C LYS A 219 23.74 10.61 23.59
N ASN A 220 22.85 11.59 23.71
CA ASN A 220 22.74 12.47 24.87
C ASN A 220 21.94 11.87 26.04
N GLY A 221 21.51 10.61 25.95
CA GLY A 221 20.77 9.91 27.01
C GLY A 221 19.36 10.48 27.26
N LYS A 222 18.75 11.11 26.25
CA LYS A 222 17.43 11.75 26.34
C LYS A 222 16.26 10.85 25.90
N LEU A 223 16.54 9.60 25.49
CA LEU A 223 15.57 8.65 24.96
C LEU A 223 15.66 7.31 25.74
N ASN A 224 15.68 7.36 27.07
CA ASN A 224 15.78 6.16 27.91
C ASN A 224 14.45 5.41 28.04
N ASP A 225 13.36 6.06 27.64
CA ASP A 225 12.00 5.57 27.56
C ASP A 225 11.67 4.92 26.21
N LEU A 226 12.50 5.16 25.18
CA LEU A 226 12.37 4.50 23.89
C LEU A 226 12.54 2.99 24.06
N ASP A 227 11.56 2.25 23.57
CA ASP A 227 11.62 0.80 23.56
C ASP A 227 12.55 0.33 22.42
N GLU A 228 13.46 -0.60 22.74
CA GLU A 228 14.50 -1.07 21.83
C GLU A 228 14.32 -2.57 21.59
N SER A 229 13.83 -2.94 20.40
CA SER A 229 13.78 -4.31 19.92
C SER A 229 14.47 -4.44 18.57
N GLU A 230 14.80 -5.68 18.18
CA GLU A 230 15.31 -5.98 16.83
C GLU A 230 14.22 -5.78 15.75
N GLU A 231 12.95 -5.64 16.16
CA GLU A 231 11.76 -5.61 15.30
C GLU A 231 10.75 -4.54 15.75
N ILE A 232 10.98 -3.27 15.37
CA ILE A 232 10.10 -2.15 15.71
C ILE A 232 9.32 -1.67 14.46
N ASN A 233 8.00 -1.83 14.45
CA ASN A 233 7.08 -1.46 13.35
C ASN A 233 6.50 -0.06 13.53
N ALA A 234 6.34 0.31 14.79
CA ALA A 234 5.85 1.59 15.26
C ALA A 234 6.80 2.17 16.31
N CYS A 235 6.98 3.49 16.35
CA CYS A 235 7.83 4.11 17.37
C CYS A 235 7.13 3.96 18.72
N SER A 236 7.76 3.24 19.65
CA SER A 236 7.22 2.89 20.94
C SER A 236 8.00 3.53 22.09
N ILE A 237 7.30 4.14 23.04
CA ILE A 237 7.88 4.73 24.27
C ILE A 237 7.16 4.20 25.51
N ASN A 238 7.94 3.90 26.55
CA ASN A 238 7.45 3.48 27.84
C ASN A 238 7.04 4.71 28.67
N VAL A 239 5.79 4.76 29.10
CA VAL A 239 5.24 5.84 29.92
C VAL A 239 4.60 5.27 31.18
N ASP A 240 4.80 5.94 32.30
CA ASP A 240 4.10 5.62 33.54
C ASP A 240 2.74 6.36 33.53
N VAL A 241 1.64 5.62 33.62
CA VAL A 241 0.26 6.15 33.58
C VAL A 241 -0.43 5.80 34.90
N GLU A 242 -1.14 6.77 35.48
CA GLU A 242 -1.98 6.53 36.64
C GLU A 242 -3.34 5.99 36.19
N VAL A 243 -3.66 4.75 36.57
CA VAL A 243 -4.95 4.09 36.34
C VAL A 243 -5.53 3.70 37.70
N ASP A 244 -6.71 4.23 38.03
CA ASP A 244 -7.40 3.97 39.30
C ASP A 244 -6.54 4.16 40.57
N GLY A 245 -5.68 5.18 40.57
CA GLY A 245 -4.79 5.52 41.70
C GLY A 245 -3.54 4.65 41.81
N LYS A 246 -3.22 3.84 40.78
CA LYS A 246 -1.98 3.05 40.70
C LYS A 246 -1.17 3.48 39.49
N MET A 247 0.15 3.58 39.69
CA MET A 247 1.08 3.79 38.58
C MET A 247 1.33 2.47 37.87
N GLU A 248 1.03 2.43 36.57
CA GLU A 248 1.22 1.29 35.69
C GLU A 248 2.06 1.71 34.48
N LYS A 249 2.86 0.78 33.95
CA LYS A 249 3.67 1.02 32.76
C LYS A 249 2.88 0.71 31.51
N TYR A 250 2.82 1.68 30.60
CA TYR A 250 2.18 1.55 29.30
C TYR A 250 3.19 1.80 28.19
N LEU A 251 2.95 1.17 27.05
CA LEU A 251 3.64 1.47 25.81
C LEU A 251 2.75 2.41 24.99
N VAL A 252 3.29 3.56 24.60
CA VAL A 252 2.65 4.46 23.65
C VAL A 252 3.34 4.31 22.32
N MET A 253 2.56 3.92 21.32
CA MET A 253 3.02 3.73 19.96
C MET A 253 2.52 4.86 19.07
N PHE A 254 3.37 5.32 18.16
CA PHE A 254 3.02 6.29 17.13
C PHE A 254 3.46 5.76 15.79
N LYS A 255 2.57 5.74 14.79
CA LYS A 255 2.87 5.47 13.38
C LYS A 255 2.16 6.46 12.49
N ASN A 256 2.89 6.95 11.50
CA ASN A 256 2.32 7.69 10.38
C ASN A 256 2.71 6.98 9.08
N GLU A 257 1.74 6.87 8.18
CA GLU A 257 1.86 6.30 6.85
C GLU A 257 1.07 7.18 5.87
N THR A 258 1.41 7.10 4.59
CA THR A 258 0.66 7.73 3.50
C THR A 258 0.24 6.68 2.49
N HIS A 259 -0.82 6.94 1.72
CA HIS A 259 -1.35 5.96 0.76
C HIS A 259 -1.82 6.66 -0.52
N ASN A 260 -0.96 7.53 -1.03
CA ASN A 260 -1.34 8.59 -1.98
C ASN A 260 -1.78 8.04 -3.33
N HIS A 261 -0.94 7.24 -4.00
CA HIS A 261 -1.23 6.77 -5.36
C HIS A 261 -2.52 5.95 -5.44
N PRO A 262 -2.81 5.00 -4.52
CA PRO A 262 -4.11 4.31 -4.56
C PRO A 262 -5.29 5.22 -4.22
N THR A 263 -5.10 6.21 -3.32
CA THR A 263 -6.14 7.19 -2.98
C THR A 263 -6.44 8.15 -4.15
N GLU A 264 -5.45 8.44 -5.00
CA GLU A 264 -5.65 9.21 -6.23
C GLU A 264 -6.56 8.46 -7.22
N ILE A 265 -6.40 7.14 -7.33
CA ILE A 265 -7.19 6.31 -8.24
C ILE A 265 -8.59 6.05 -7.68
N GLU A 266 -8.68 5.65 -6.41
CA GLU A 266 -9.93 5.35 -5.74
C GLU A 266 -9.86 5.83 -4.27
N PRO A 267 -10.42 7.01 -3.97
CA PRO A 267 -10.18 7.69 -2.70
C PRO A 267 -10.69 6.94 -1.46
N PHE A 268 -11.82 6.24 -1.56
CA PHE A 268 -12.45 5.64 -0.39
C PHE A 268 -11.68 4.40 0.07
N GLY A 269 -11.44 3.46 -0.85
CA GLY A 269 -10.66 2.26 -0.61
C GLY A 269 -9.21 2.58 -0.29
N GLY A 270 -8.56 3.52 -1.00
CA GLY A 270 -7.20 3.95 -0.70
C GLY A 270 -7.02 4.52 0.71
N ALA A 271 -7.96 5.36 1.16
CA ALA A 271 -7.94 5.89 2.53
C ALA A 271 -8.28 4.83 3.57
N ALA A 272 -9.24 3.94 3.28
CA ALA A 272 -9.61 2.86 4.19
C ALA A 272 -8.48 1.84 4.39
N THR A 273 -7.74 1.50 3.34
CA THR A 273 -6.58 0.60 3.44
C THR A 273 -5.40 1.27 4.12
N CYS A 274 -5.22 2.59 3.97
CA CYS A 274 -4.25 3.38 4.74
C CYS A 274 -4.52 3.26 6.24
N LEU A 275 -5.76 3.53 6.66
CA LEU A 275 -6.16 3.41 8.06
C LEU A 275 -5.99 1.97 8.56
N GLY A 276 -6.41 0.98 7.76
CA GLY A 276 -6.24 -0.43 8.10
C GLY A 276 -4.78 -0.85 8.24
N GLY A 277 -3.90 -0.38 7.35
CA GLY A 277 -2.45 -0.58 7.40
C GLY A 277 -1.86 0.00 8.67
N ALA A 278 -2.04 1.29 8.88
CA ALA A 278 -1.58 1.99 10.08
C ALA A 278 -2.09 1.31 11.35
N ILE A 279 -3.35 0.88 11.42
CA ILE A 279 -3.89 0.16 12.59
C ILE A 279 -3.19 -1.19 12.78
N ARG A 280 -3.05 -2.01 11.73
CA ARG A 280 -2.39 -3.33 11.82
C ARG A 280 -0.94 -3.22 12.28
N ASP A 281 -0.23 -2.18 11.85
CA ASP A 281 1.16 -1.93 12.25
C ASP A 281 1.31 -1.79 13.77
N HIS A 282 0.27 -1.32 14.49
CA HIS A 282 0.28 -1.25 15.96
C HIS A 282 -0.01 -2.60 16.64
N TYR A 283 -0.70 -3.52 15.96
CA TYR A 283 -1.10 -4.83 16.52
C TYR A 283 -0.17 -5.98 16.12
N GLN A 284 0.69 -5.76 15.13
CA GLN A 284 1.75 -6.68 14.75
C GLN A 284 3.01 -6.31 15.55
N GLU A 285 3.09 -6.73 16.82
CA GLU A 285 4.40 -6.97 17.41
C GLU A 285 4.99 -8.21 16.72
N GLU A 286 5.54 -7.97 15.53
CA GLU A 286 6.58 -8.69 14.80
C GLU A 286 6.72 -7.99 13.42
N VAL A 287 7.90 -7.38 13.17
CA VAL A 287 8.50 -6.99 11.86
C VAL A 287 8.25 -5.62 11.15
N MET A 288 9.27 -4.74 11.26
CA MET A 288 9.72 -3.54 10.53
C MET A 288 8.90 -2.23 10.29
N PHE A 289 9.51 -1.15 10.83
CA PHE A 289 9.77 0.23 10.37
C PHE A 289 8.75 1.37 10.49
N ILE A 290 9.17 2.42 11.21
CA ILE A 290 8.83 3.83 10.97
C ILE A 290 10.06 4.55 10.45
N LYS A 291 9.95 5.19 9.28
CA LYS A 291 10.67 6.43 8.92
C LYS A 291 10.30 6.93 7.53
N GLN A 292 9.07 7.41 7.37
CA GLN A 292 8.78 8.44 6.35
C GLN A 292 7.36 8.94 6.53
N CYS A 293 7.22 10.11 7.13
CA CYS A 293 6.16 11.02 6.77
C CYS A 293 6.83 12.38 6.63
N VAL A 294 6.43 13.12 5.60
CA VAL A 294 6.85 14.49 5.22
C VAL A 294 7.82 14.62 4.02
N LEU A 295 8.79 13.73 3.77
CA LEU A 295 9.78 13.98 2.70
C LEU A 295 9.59 13.22 1.36
N GLN A 296 8.82 12.13 1.32
CA GLN A 296 8.71 11.31 0.10
C GLN A 296 7.80 11.94 -0.97
N GLU A 297 6.95 12.89 -0.57
CA GLU A 297 5.98 13.57 -1.45
C GLU A 297 6.59 14.67 -2.32
N VAL A 298 7.68 15.31 -1.89
CA VAL A 298 8.27 16.42 -2.66
C VAL A 298 9.02 15.93 -3.91
N LEU A 299 9.57 14.71 -3.87
CA LEU A 299 10.46 14.22 -4.94
C LEU A 299 9.77 13.32 -5.98
N THR A 300 8.60 12.76 -5.68
CA THR A 300 7.86 11.92 -6.63
C THR A 300 6.94 12.70 -7.56
N GLN A 301 6.54 13.93 -7.19
CA GLN A 301 5.73 14.80 -8.07
C GLN A 301 6.51 15.43 -9.23
N GLU A 302 7.85 15.36 -9.25
CA GLU A 302 8.66 15.90 -10.37
C GLU A 302 8.96 14.89 -11.49
N ARG A 303 8.36 13.68 -11.46
CA ARG A 303 8.56 12.64 -12.49
C ARG A 303 7.31 12.21 -13.27
N LEU A 304 6.22 12.98 -13.20
CA LEU A 304 5.06 12.84 -14.09
C LEU A 304 4.98 14.01 -15.08
#